data_AF-A0A131XVW6-F1
#
_entry.id   AF-A0A131XVW6-F1
#
_cell.length_a   1.000
_cell.length_b   1.000
_cell.length_c   1.000
_cell.angle_alpha   90.00
_cell.angle_beta   90.00
_cell.angle_gamma   90.00
#
_symmetry.space_group_name_H-M   'P 1'
#
loop_
_entity.id
_entity.type
_entity.pdbx_description
1 polymer ?
#
loop_
_entity_poly.entity_id
_entity_poly.type
_entity_poly.pdbx_seq_one_letter_code
_entity_poly.pdbx_strand_id
1 'polypeptide(L)'
;LTQPKVDNLIVKFVVDGLHSLSTVEEPGFIQLVTGLRPGTSVMSRRSLGRRIDEEWGKFLDDAREKLSGQSYVATTADIWSTHHRSFMGVTVHWIDADTLSRRSLALACRRFPGSHTYVRIAEMLEDIRQSFDISREKVVATVTDNACNFAKAFREFGFCSEITDQDDVAADLSFEIMVEPDNLDDAEINLPRHLRCACHTLSLVATSDAKAALSTPSFERANTSVMSKCS
;
A
#
# COMPACT_ATOMS: atom_id res chain seq x y z
N LEU A 1 -32.13 -20.13 4.98
CA LEU A 1 -31.04 -19.24 5.44
C LEU A 1 -31.30 -18.86 6.90
N THR A 2 -30.31 -19.05 7.78
CA THR A 2 -30.35 -18.64 9.19
C THR A 2 -29.98 -17.16 9.33
N GLN A 3 -30.37 -16.49 10.42
CA GLN A 3 -30.04 -15.08 10.64
C GLN A 3 -28.52 -14.81 10.58
N PRO A 4 -27.64 -15.62 11.24
CA PRO A 4 -26.19 -15.40 11.13
C PRO A 4 -25.66 -15.50 9.70
N LYS A 5 -26.25 -16.39 8.88
CA LYS A 5 -25.84 -16.53 7.48
C LYS A 5 -26.27 -15.32 6.64
N VAL A 6 -27.44 -14.75 6.92
CA VAL A 6 -27.89 -13.49 6.28
C VAL A 6 -26.97 -12.34 6.69
N ASP A 7 -26.67 -12.22 7.98
CA ASP A 7 -25.77 -11.18 8.50
C ASP A 7 -24.41 -11.21 7.81
N ASN A 8 -23.79 -12.39 7.68
CA ASN A 8 -22.50 -12.55 7.01
C ASN A 8 -22.57 -12.22 5.51
N LEU A 9 -23.68 -12.53 4.83
CA LEU A 9 -23.87 -12.16 3.43
C LEU A 9 -24.01 -10.65 3.24
N ILE A 10 -24.68 -9.96 4.18
CA ILE A 10 -24.78 -8.49 4.18
C ILE A 10 -23.40 -7.87 4.37
N VAL A 11 -22.62 -8.34 5.36
CA VAL A 11 -21.25 -7.87 5.59
C VAL A 11 -20.41 -8.05 4.33
N LYS A 12 -20.43 -9.25 3.74
CA LYS A 12 -19.69 -9.57 2.51
C LYS A 12 -20.11 -8.68 1.35
N PHE A 13 -21.41 -8.47 1.14
CA PHE A 13 -21.91 -7.56 0.11
C PHE A 13 -21.35 -6.14 0.28
N VAL A 14 -21.38 -5.61 1.50
CA VAL A 14 -20.89 -4.25 1.78
C VAL A 14 -19.38 -4.15 1.58
N VAL A 15 -18.61 -5.11 2.09
CA VAL A 15 -17.14 -5.11 2.02
C VAL A 15 -16.65 -5.33 0.59
N ASP A 16 -17.13 -6.38 -0.09
CA ASP A 16 -16.69 -6.70 -1.46
C ASP A 16 -17.15 -5.64 -2.47
N GLY A 17 -18.32 -5.02 -2.22
CA GLY A 17 -18.89 -3.97 -3.07
C GLY A 17 -18.43 -2.55 -2.72
N LEU A 18 -17.62 -2.38 -1.67
CA LEU A 18 -17.21 -1.07 -1.12
C LEU A 18 -18.40 -0.12 -0.88
N HIS A 19 -19.53 -0.68 -0.44
CA HIS A 19 -20.76 0.09 -0.23
C HIS A 19 -20.69 0.93 1.06
N SER A 20 -21.50 2.00 1.12
CA SER A 20 -21.65 2.76 2.35
C SER A 20 -22.27 1.89 3.44
N LEU A 21 -21.80 2.03 4.68
CA LEU A 21 -22.42 1.36 5.82
C LEU A 21 -23.89 1.76 6.02
N SER A 22 -24.32 2.92 5.52
CA SER A 22 -25.73 3.33 5.56
C SER A 22 -26.63 2.54 4.63
N THR A 23 -26.08 1.81 3.64
CA THR A 23 -26.87 1.07 2.66
C THR A 23 -27.79 0.03 3.31
N VAL A 24 -27.38 -0.54 4.46
CA VAL A 24 -28.23 -1.51 5.18
C VAL A 24 -29.47 -0.89 5.83
N GLU A 25 -29.52 0.44 5.96
CA GLU A 25 -30.66 1.17 6.52
C GLU A 25 -31.57 1.75 5.43
N GLU A 26 -31.19 1.62 4.15
CA GLU A 26 -32.02 2.08 3.04
C GLU A 26 -33.30 1.25 2.94
N PRO A 27 -34.49 1.88 2.79
CA PRO A 27 -35.76 1.16 2.73
C PRO A 27 -35.80 0.08 1.63
N GLY A 28 -35.20 0.36 0.47
CA GLY A 28 -35.12 -0.59 -0.64
C GLY A 28 -34.25 -1.81 -0.32
N PHE A 29 -33.13 -1.62 0.37
CA PHE A 29 -32.28 -2.72 0.82
C PHE A 29 -32.98 -3.58 1.86
N ILE A 30 -33.67 -2.96 2.82
CA ILE A 30 -34.45 -3.67 3.84
C ILE A 30 -35.56 -4.50 3.19
N GLN A 31 -36.31 -3.91 2.26
CA GLN A 31 -37.35 -4.62 1.51
C GLN A 31 -36.79 -5.77 0.68
N LEU A 32 -35.62 -5.59 0.05
CA LEU A 32 -34.95 -6.64 -0.71
C LEU A 32 -34.60 -7.84 0.18
N VAL A 33 -33.92 -7.61 1.31
CA VAL A 33 -33.49 -8.70 2.20
C VAL A 33 -34.69 -9.40 2.83
N THR A 34 -35.66 -8.64 3.36
CA THR A 34 -36.85 -9.20 4.02
C THR A 34 -37.82 -9.85 3.03
N GLY A 35 -37.88 -9.36 1.79
CA GLY A 35 -38.67 -9.95 0.70
C GLY A 35 -38.09 -11.28 0.21
N LEU A 36 -36.76 -11.37 0.07
CA LEU A 36 -36.08 -12.62 -0.30
C LEU A 36 -36.13 -13.65 0.83
N ARG A 37 -36.10 -13.20 2.09
CA ARG A 37 -36.21 -14.07 3.27
C ARG A 37 -37.15 -13.48 4.31
N PRO A 38 -38.44 -13.84 4.27
CA PRO A 38 -39.39 -13.41 5.30
C PRO A 38 -38.97 -13.87 6.70
N GLY A 39 -39.13 -12.98 7.68
CA GLY A 39 -38.81 -13.24 9.10
C GLY A 39 -37.37 -12.98 9.51
N THR A 40 -36.48 -12.53 8.62
CA THR A 40 -35.15 -12.04 9.01
C THR A 40 -35.16 -10.55 9.30
N SER A 41 -34.32 -10.10 10.22
CA SER A 41 -34.04 -8.68 10.45
C SER A 41 -32.80 -8.24 9.69
N VAL A 42 -32.72 -6.95 9.37
CA VAL A 42 -31.53 -6.31 8.79
C VAL A 42 -30.81 -5.56 9.91
N MET A 43 -29.50 -5.73 9.99
CA MET A 43 -28.69 -5.09 11.02
C MET A 43 -28.62 -3.57 10.79
N SER A 44 -28.49 -2.81 11.87
CA SER A 44 -28.25 -1.36 11.78
C SER A 44 -26.86 -1.07 11.22
N ARG A 45 -26.65 0.15 10.72
CA ARG A 45 -25.33 0.66 10.31
C ARG A 45 -24.28 0.49 11.42
N ARG A 46 -24.66 0.76 12.67
CA ARG A 46 -23.77 0.63 13.83
C ARG A 46 -23.39 -0.82 14.09
N SER A 47 -24.36 -1.73 13.97
CA SER A 47 -24.14 -3.18 14.13
C SER A 47 -23.24 -3.73 13.03
N LEU A 48 -23.42 -3.25 11.78
CA LEU A 48 -22.56 -3.58 10.66
C LEU A 48 -21.12 -3.11 10.90
N GLY A 49 -20.92 -1.85 11.30
CA GLY A 49 -19.59 -1.31 11.60
C GLY A 49 -18.84 -2.15 12.64
N ARG A 50 -19.50 -2.47 13.77
CA ARG A 50 -18.90 -3.34 14.80
C ARG A 50 -18.49 -4.72 14.25
N ARG A 51 -19.33 -5.33 13.41
CA ARG A 51 -19.01 -6.64 12.80
C ARG A 51 -17.81 -6.56 11.87
N ILE A 52 -17.70 -5.49 11.07
CA ILE A 52 -16.55 -5.26 10.21
C ILE A 52 -15.27 -5.07 11.05
N ASP A 53 -15.35 -4.32 12.15
CA ASP A 53 -14.20 -4.14 13.06
C ASP A 53 -13.76 -5.48 13.70
N GLU A 54 -14.72 -6.34 14.07
CA GLU A 54 -14.45 -7.69 14.58
C GLU A 54 -13.81 -8.61 13.53
N GLU A 55 -14.27 -8.54 12.28
CA GLU A 55 -13.67 -9.28 11.16
C GLU A 55 -12.28 -8.75 10.80
N TRP A 56 -12.07 -7.44 10.89
CA TRP A 56 -10.77 -6.81 10.71
C TRP A 56 -9.77 -7.27 11.78
N GLY A 57 -10.19 -7.36 13.06
CA GLY A 57 -9.36 -7.89 14.13
C GLY A 57 -8.89 -9.32 13.84
N LYS A 58 -9.81 -10.20 13.43
CA LYS A 58 -9.48 -11.58 13.04
C LYS A 58 -8.54 -11.64 11.83
N PHE A 59 -8.78 -10.79 10.83
CA PHE A 59 -7.90 -10.68 9.68
C PHE A 59 -6.49 -10.26 10.08
N LEU A 60 -6.35 -9.30 11.01
CA LEU A 60 -5.05 -8.89 11.52
C LEU A 60 -4.32 -10.04 12.21
N ASP A 61 -5.02 -10.81 13.04
CA ASP A 61 -4.44 -11.97 13.73
C ASP A 61 -4.00 -13.05 12.73
N ASP A 62 -4.84 -13.40 11.75
CA ASP A 62 -4.51 -14.33 10.67
C ASP A 62 -3.33 -13.83 9.82
N ALA A 63 -3.26 -12.52 9.58
CA ALA A 63 -2.18 -11.90 8.81
C ALA A 63 -0.85 -11.96 9.58
N ARG A 64 -0.86 -11.64 10.88
CA ARG A 64 0.29 -11.76 11.78
C ARG A 64 0.80 -13.18 11.84
N GLU A 65 -0.10 -14.16 11.99
CA GLU A 65 0.28 -15.58 12.00
C GLU A 65 0.93 -16.01 10.68
N LYS A 66 0.32 -15.67 9.54
CA LYS A 66 0.88 -15.98 8.22
C LYS A 66 2.24 -15.34 8.00
N LEU A 67 2.38 -14.08 8.40
CA LEU A 67 3.61 -13.32 8.23
C LEU A 67 4.69 -13.79 9.19
N SER A 68 4.36 -14.19 10.42
CA SER A 68 5.34 -14.69 11.40
C SER A 68 6.08 -15.93 10.88
N GLY A 69 5.37 -16.83 10.19
CA GLY A 69 5.95 -18.03 9.58
C GLY A 69 6.88 -17.79 8.39
N GLN A 70 6.95 -16.57 7.84
CA GLN A 70 7.88 -16.26 6.75
C GLN A 70 9.29 -15.96 7.29
N SER A 71 10.36 -16.27 6.56
CA SER A 71 11.71 -15.84 6.95
C SER A 71 12.00 -14.42 6.47
N TYR A 72 11.53 -14.09 5.27
CA TYR A 72 11.82 -12.83 4.60
C TYR A 72 10.59 -12.33 3.86
N VAL A 73 10.40 -11.00 3.88
CA VAL A 73 9.34 -10.34 3.14
C VAL A 73 9.89 -9.11 2.41
N ALA A 74 9.21 -8.68 1.37
CA ALA A 74 9.44 -7.39 0.71
C ALA A 74 8.17 -6.56 0.78
N THR A 75 8.30 -5.25 0.92
CA THR A 75 7.15 -4.35 0.96
C THR A 75 7.15 -3.41 -0.23
N THR A 76 5.97 -2.92 -0.61
CA THR A 76 5.87 -1.76 -1.49
C THR A 76 4.99 -0.71 -0.84
N ALA A 77 5.35 0.56 -1.02
CA ALA A 77 4.57 1.66 -0.50
C ALA A 77 4.34 2.71 -1.59
N ASP A 78 3.12 3.22 -1.64
CA ASP A 78 2.70 4.26 -2.56
C ASP A 78 1.87 5.31 -1.83
N ILE A 79 2.03 6.57 -2.24
CA ILE A 79 1.22 7.68 -1.76
C ILE A 79 0.60 8.36 -2.96
N TRP A 80 -0.73 8.28 -3.04
CA TRP A 80 -1.48 8.98 -4.06
C TRP A 80 -2.44 9.99 -3.44
N SER A 81 -2.79 11.00 -4.23
CA SER A 81 -3.79 12.00 -3.88
C SER A 81 -4.93 11.97 -4.90
N THR A 82 -6.16 11.98 -4.40
CA THR A 82 -7.41 12.13 -5.14
C THR A 82 -8.20 13.31 -4.57
N HIS A 83 -8.50 14.30 -5.40
CA HIS A 83 -9.13 15.55 -4.99
C HIS A 83 -8.42 16.19 -3.77
N HIS A 84 -9.11 16.28 -2.63
CA HIS A 84 -8.63 16.85 -1.38
C HIS A 84 -8.15 15.76 -0.38
N ARG A 85 -7.90 14.54 -0.88
CA ARG A 85 -7.58 13.38 -0.04
C ARG A 85 -6.38 12.61 -0.57
N SER A 86 -5.46 12.31 0.33
CA SER A 86 -4.29 11.47 0.08
C SER A 86 -4.35 10.20 0.91
N PHE A 87 -3.76 9.15 0.39
CA PHE A 87 -3.75 7.84 1.01
C PHE A 87 -2.35 7.26 0.89
N MET A 88 -1.95 6.46 1.88
CA MET A 88 -0.79 5.60 1.81
C MET A 88 -1.27 4.16 1.66
N GLY A 89 -0.87 3.53 0.56
CA GLY A 89 -1.00 2.11 0.36
C GLY A 89 0.30 1.41 0.71
N VAL A 90 0.21 0.30 1.44
CA VAL A 90 1.36 -0.57 1.71
C VAL A 90 0.95 -2.00 1.45
N THR A 91 1.77 -2.72 0.70
CA THR A 91 1.63 -4.16 0.45
C THR A 91 2.87 -4.88 0.93
N VAL A 92 2.70 -6.14 1.32
CA VAL A 92 3.79 -7.07 1.65
C VAL A 92 3.73 -8.26 0.71
N HIS A 93 4.91 -8.77 0.36
CA HIS A 93 5.12 -9.85 -0.58
C HIS A 93 6.12 -10.83 0.00
N TRP A 94 5.89 -12.12 -0.24
CA TRP A 94 6.82 -13.19 0.12
C TRP A 94 6.72 -14.31 -0.91
N ILE A 95 7.71 -15.20 -0.90
CA ILE A 95 7.69 -16.43 -1.70
C ILE A 95 7.23 -17.56 -0.78
N ASP A 96 6.15 -18.22 -1.18
CA ASP A 96 5.63 -19.40 -0.50
C ASP A 96 6.62 -20.56 -0.66
N ALA A 97 7.10 -21.12 0.45
CA ALA A 97 8.20 -22.09 0.44
C ALA A 97 7.86 -23.40 -0.29
N ASP A 98 6.59 -23.82 -0.23
CA ASP A 98 6.14 -25.09 -0.83
C ASP A 98 5.87 -24.94 -2.33
N THR A 99 5.23 -23.83 -2.72
CA THR A 99 4.78 -23.62 -4.10
C THR A 99 5.74 -22.78 -4.94
N LEU A 100 6.71 -22.12 -4.31
CA LEU A 100 7.59 -21.10 -4.90
C LEU A 100 6.82 -19.96 -5.59
N SER A 101 5.55 -19.78 -5.24
CA SER A 101 4.70 -18.73 -5.80
C SER A 101 4.82 -17.45 -4.97
N ARG A 102 4.83 -16.30 -5.66
CA ARG A 102 4.75 -15.01 -4.98
C ARG A 102 3.36 -14.82 -4.38
N ARG A 103 3.31 -14.61 -3.08
CA ARG A 103 2.11 -14.22 -2.34
C ARG A 103 2.15 -12.73 -2.04
N SER A 104 0.99 -12.16 -1.76
CA SER A 104 0.85 -10.72 -1.52
C SER A 104 -0.31 -10.44 -0.59
N LEU A 105 -0.13 -9.45 0.27
CA LEU A 105 -1.16 -8.97 1.19
C LEU A 105 -1.13 -7.44 1.24
N ALA A 106 -2.30 -6.82 1.20
CA ALA A 106 -2.41 -5.39 1.47
C ALA A 106 -2.36 -5.16 2.99
N LEU A 107 -1.32 -4.48 3.45
CA LEU A 107 -1.16 -4.10 4.85
C LEU A 107 -1.96 -2.83 5.18
N ALA A 108 -2.01 -1.88 4.24
CA ALA A 108 -2.64 -0.61 4.47
C ALA A 108 -3.25 -0.01 3.20
N CYS A 109 -4.38 0.66 3.40
CA CYS A 109 -4.89 1.74 2.57
C CYS A 109 -5.36 2.83 3.54
N ARG A 110 -4.40 3.56 4.12
CA ARG A 110 -4.66 4.51 5.22
C ARG A 110 -4.80 5.92 4.69
N ARG A 111 -5.74 6.68 5.27
CA ARG A 111 -5.86 8.10 4.98
C ARG A 111 -4.61 8.81 5.49
N PHE A 112 -3.99 9.62 4.63
CA PHE A 112 -2.83 10.44 4.99
C PHE A 112 -3.17 11.94 4.91
N PRO A 113 -3.78 12.51 5.97
CA PRO A 113 -4.18 13.91 5.98
C PRO A 113 -3.01 14.85 6.24
N GLY A 114 -3.06 16.08 5.74
CA GLY A 114 -2.03 17.10 5.94
C GLY A 114 -0.78 16.89 5.09
N SER A 115 0.33 17.50 5.49
CA SER A 115 1.59 17.48 4.74
C SER A 115 2.25 16.10 4.75
N HIS A 116 2.69 15.62 3.59
CA HIS A 116 3.41 14.34 3.44
C HIS A 116 4.92 14.52 3.66
N THR A 117 5.30 15.06 4.82
CA THR A 117 6.72 15.21 5.16
C THR A 117 7.38 13.84 5.30
N TYR A 118 8.69 13.78 5.05
CA TYR A 118 9.46 12.53 5.15
C TYR A 118 9.38 11.89 6.55
N VAL A 119 9.31 12.68 7.62
CA VAL A 119 9.11 12.21 9.00
C VAL A 119 7.78 11.48 9.14
N ARG A 120 6.68 12.10 8.68
CA ARG A 120 5.34 11.49 8.77
C ARG A 120 5.18 10.25 7.89
N ILE A 121 5.93 10.18 6.80
CA ILE A 121 6.01 8.96 5.98
C ILE A 121 6.68 7.84 6.79
N ALA A 122 7.82 8.13 7.43
CA ALA A 122 8.54 7.16 8.23
C ALA A 122 7.69 6.65 9.41
N GLU A 123 7.06 7.57 10.16
CA GLU A 123 6.10 7.25 11.24
C GLU A 123 4.97 6.34 10.74
N MET A 124 4.32 6.69 9.62
CA MET A 124 3.21 5.90 9.10
C MET A 124 3.64 4.50 8.62
N LEU A 125 4.82 4.40 7.98
CA LEU A 125 5.37 3.10 7.57
C LEU A 125 5.69 2.23 8.78
N GLU A 126 6.26 2.82 9.82
CA GLU A 126 6.59 2.15 11.08
C GLU A 126 5.33 1.68 11.81
N ASP A 127 4.33 2.54 11.97
CA ASP A 127 3.02 2.20 12.56
C ASP A 127 2.34 1.04 11.83
N ILE A 128 2.41 1.05 10.49
CA ILE A 128 1.86 -0.04 9.67
C ILE A 128 2.64 -1.31 9.95
N ARG A 129 3.97 -1.28 9.89
CA ARG A 129 4.83 -2.44 10.13
C ARG A 129 4.59 -3.06 11.50
N GLN A 130 4.58 -2.24 12.56
CA GLN A 130 4.32 -2.68 13.94
C GLN A 130 2.94 -3.27 14.10
N SER A 131 1.91 -2.74 13.42
CA SER A 131 0.55 -3.28 13.53
C SER A 131 0.40 -4.72 13.04
N PHE A 132 1.34 -5.22 12.23
CA PHE A 132 1.40 -6.59 11.74
C PHE A 132 2.52 -7.44 12.39
N ASP A 133 3.16 -6.95 13.46
CA ASP A 133 4.26 -7.61 14.17
C ASP A 133 5.42 -8.04 13.25
N ILE A 134 5.67 -7.26 12.18
CA ILE A 134 6.75 -7.51 11.23
C ILE A 134 8.03 -6.87 11.79
N SER A 135 9.05 -7.65 12.11
CA SER A 135 10.34 -7.10 12.51
C SER A 135 11.07 -6.45 11.32
N ARG A 136 11.94 -5.47 11.59
CA ARG A 136 12.65 -4.73 10.54
C ARG A 136 13.60 -5.63 9.76
N GLU A 137 14.27 -6.55 10.45
CA GLU A 137 15.26 -7.50 9.91
C GLU A 137 14.62 -8.48 8.91
N LYS A 138 13.33 -8.72 9.04
CA LYS A 138 12.55 -9.58 8.13
C LYS A 138 12.31 -8.92 6.79
N VAL A 139 12.28 -7.59 6.74
CA VAL A 139 11.97 -6.84 5.53
C VAL A 139 13.25 -6.64 4.72
N VAL A 140 13.36 -7.38 3.62
CA VAL A 140 14.51 -7.34 2.72
C VAL A 140 14.66 -5.96 2.08
N ALA A 141 13.56 -5.40 1.61
CA ALA A 141 13.49 -4.06 1.06
C ALA A 141 12.05 -3.54 1.00
N THR A 142 11.93 -2.21 1.03
CA THR A 142 10.71 -1.48 0.66
C THR A 142 10.90 -0.82 -0.70
N VAL A 143 10.01 -1.11 -1.65
CA VAL A 143 9.96 -0.44 -2.95
C VAL A 143 8.99 0.75 -2.89
N THR A 144 9.42 1.94 -3.26
CA THR A 144 8.53 3.11 -3.37
C THR A 144 8.70 3.80 -4.73
N ASP A 145 7.82 4.75 -5.03
CA ASP A 145 8.05 5.65 -6.16
C ASP A 145 9.27 6.58 -5.92
N ASN A 146 9.64 7.37 -6.93
CA ASN A 146 10.78 8.29 -6.83
C ASN A 146 10.41 9.64 -6.19
N ALA A 147 9.32 9.72 -5.41
CA ALA A 147 8.98 10.97 -4.74
C ALA A 147 10.08 11.37 -3.74
N CYS A 148 10.42 12.66 -3.73
CA CYS A 148 11.51 13.19 -2.92
C CYS A 148 11.34 12.93 -1.42
N ASN A 149 10.09 12.92 -0.93
CA ASN A 149 9.81 12.68 0.49
C ASN A 149 10.03 11.22 0.89
N PHE A 150 9.76 10.25 0.01
CA PHE A 150 10.16 8.86 0.25
C PHE A 150 11.68 8.73 0.27
N ALA A 151 12.35 9.23 -0.78
CA ALA A 151 13.81 9.18 -0.86
C ALA A 151 14.51 9.87 0.32
N LYS A 152 13.90 10.91 0.90
CA LYS A 152 14.39 11.55 2.12
C LYS A 152 14.08 10.71 3.37
N ALA A 153 12.89 10.13 3.50
CA ALA A 153 12.51 9.31 4.64
C ALA A 153 13.47 8.12 4.82
N PHE A 154 13.72 7.39 3.74
CA PHE A 154 14.64 6.24 3.77
C PHE A 154 16.12 6.61 3.90
N ARG A 155 16.49 7.86 3.64
CA ARG A 155 17.86 8.34 3.87
C ARG A 155 18.10 8.71 5.34
N GLU A 156 17.11 9.35 5.96
CA GLU A 156 17.22 9.83 7.33
C GLU A 156 16.91 8.72 8.36
N PHE A 157 15.99 7.81 8.02
CA PHE A 157 15.52 6.76 8.93
C PHE A 157 15.84 5.34 8.45
N GLY A 158 16.49 5.18 7.29
CA GLY A 158 16.81 3.85 6.76
C GLY A 158 18.12 3.31 7.32
N PHE A 159 18.19 2.01 7.49
CA PHE A 159 19.41 1.32 7.88
C PHE A 159 20.11 0.72 6.66
N CYS A 160 21.39 1.02 6.52
CA CYS A 160 22.27 0.46 5.50
C CYS A 160 23.08 -0.68 6.12
N SER A 161 22.74 -1.94 5.79
CA SER A 161 23.64 -3.06 6.08
C SER A 161 24.53 -3.27 4.86
N GLU A 162 25.83 -3.46 5.06
CA GLU A 162 26.70 -4.00 4.02
C GLU A 162 26.14 -5.35 3.58
N ILE A 163 25.69 -5.44 2.33
CA ILE A 163 25.58 -6.72 1.63
C ILE A 163 26.85 -6.81 0.79
N THR A 164 27.83 -7.55 1.29
CA THR A 164 29.02 -7.97 0.54
C THR A 164 28.63 -9.08 -0.43
N ASP A 165 27.81 -8.77 -1.43
CA ASP A 165 27.66 -9.65 -2.58
C ASP A 165 28.83 -9.35 -3.53
N GLN A 166 29.94 -10.04 -3.29
CA GLN A 166 30.90 -10.37 -4.34
C GLN A 166 30.17 -11.28 -5.34
N ASP A 167 29.47 -10.69 -6.30
CA ASP A 167 29.30 -11.26 -7.64
C ASP A 167 28.66 -10.23 -8.58
N ASP A 168 29.41 -9.87 -9.60
CA ASP A 168 29.10 -8.89 -10.63
C ASP A 168 27.79 -9.19 -11.37
N VAL A 169 26.85 -8.23 -11.39
CA VAL A 169 26.16 -7.80 -12.63
C VAL A 169 25.52 -6.42 -12.47
N ALA A 170 25.98 -5.51 -13.35
CA ALA A 170 25.39 -4.21 -13.71
C ALA A 170 25.56 -3.05 -12.72
N ALA A 171 26.76 -2.47 -12.77
CA ALA A 171 27.04 -1.08 -12.44
C ALA A 171 26.18 -0.11 -13.30
N ASP A 172 24.96 0.21 -12.85
CA ASP A 172 24.30 1.50 -13.15
C ASP A 172 23.21 1.90 -12.13
N LEU A 173 23.20 1.29 -10.93
CA LEU A 173 22.52 1.88 -9.76
C LEU A 173 23.58 2.58 -8.91
N SER A 174 24.03 3.74 -9.35
CA SER A 174 24.85 4.63 -8.51
C SER A 174 24.01 5.15 -7.34
N PHE A 175 23.97 4.36 -6.27
CA PHE A 175 23.60 4.84 -4.95
C PHE A 175 24.89 5.23 -4.23
N GLU A 176 25.41 6.42 -4.52
CA GLU A 176 26.25 7.09 -3.54
C GLU A 176 25.33 7.58 -2.41
N ILE A 177 25.51 7.01 -1.22
CA ILE A 177 25.71 7.75 0.03
C ILE A 177 26.36 6.76 1.02
N MET A 178 27.64 7.00 1.31
CA MET A 178 28.29 6.55 2.54
C MET A 178 27.88 7.53 3.65
N VAL A 179 27.11 7.06 4.62
CA VAL A 179 27.09 7.62 5.97
C VAL A 179 26.92 6.44 6.91
N GLU A 180 28.01 6.08 7.61
CA GLU A 180 27.93 5.38 8.88
C GLU A 180 27.27 6.33 9.88
N PRO A 181 26.06 6.04 10.40
CA PRO A 181 25.60 6.72 11.58
C PRO A 181 26.11 5.89 12.77
N ASP A 182 27.28 6.29 13.28
CA ASP A 182 27.64 5.98 14.66
C ASP A 182 26.46 6.41 15.54
N ASN A 183 25.77 5.44 16.14
CA ASN A 183 24.63 5.54 17.10
C ASN A 183 23.19 5.47 16.54
N LEU A 184 22.80 4.39 15.83
CA LEU A 184 21.37 4.10 15.53
C LEU A 184 20.64 3.18 16.51
N ASP A 185 21.32 2.61 17.52
CA ASP A 185 20.65 1.71 18.48
C ASP A 185 19.60 2.43 19.38
N ASP A 186 19.55 3.77 19.35
CA ASP A 186 18.59 4.60 20.09
C ASP A 186 17.50 5.28 19.20
N ALA A 187 17.43 4.99 17.89
CA ALA A 187 16.41 5.60 17.02
C ALA A 187 15.08 4.82 17.06
N GLU A 188 13.98 5.50 17.46
CA GLU A 188 12.62 4.92 17.55
C GLU A 188 12.08 4.41 16.20
N ILE A 189 12.59 4.92 15.07
CA ILE A 189 12.15 4.55 13.71
C ILE A 189 13.35 4.04 12.90
N ASN A 190 13.24 2.80 12.40
CA ASN A 190 14.24 2.16 11.56
C ASN A 190 13.58 1.54 10.32
N LEU A 191 13.75 2.19 9.17
CA LEU A 191 13.24 1.75 7.89
C LEU A 191 14.19 0.72 7.24
N PRO A 192 13.65 -0.29 6.52
CA PRO A 192 14.46 -1.27 5.80
C PRO A 192 15.12 -0.64 4.55
N ARG A 193 15.92 -1.45 3.84
CA ARG A 193 16.56 -1.04 2.58
C ARG A 193 15.53 -0.46 1.60
N HIS A 194 15.89 0.65 0.96
CA HIS A 194 15.04 1.31 -0.03
C HIS A 194 15.35 0.86 -1.45
N LEU A 195 14.31 0.57 -2.24
CA LEU A 195 14.39 0.37 -3.67
C LEU A 195 13.44 1.33 -4.40
N ARG A 196 13.89 1.81 -5.55
CA ARG A 196 13.10 2.69 -6.41
C ARG A 196 12.24 1.87 -7.37
N CYS A 197 11.01 2.31 -7.57
CA CYS A 197 10.08 1.68 -8.50
C CYS A 197 10.56 1.83 -9.94
N ALA A 198 10.89 0.70 -10.59
CA ALA A 198 11.31 0.67 -11.99
C ALA A 198 10.25 1.28 -12.93
N CYS A 199 8.96 1.03 -12.69
CA CYS A 199 7.87 1.60 -13.49
C CYS A 199 7.86 3.13 -13.43
N HIS A 200 8.08 3.71 -12.25
CA HIS A 200 8.15 5.15 -12.10
C HIS A 200 9.38 5.71 -12.80
N THR A 201 10.55 5.06 -12.68
CA THR A 201 11.76 5.44 -13.39
C THR A 201 11.57 5.42 -14.92
N LEU A 202 10.97 4.35 -15.47
CA LEU A 202 10.66 4.28 -16.91
C LEU A 202 9.68 5.38 -17.35
N SER A 203 8.67 5.68 -16.52
CA SER A 203 7.74 6.77 -16.78
C SER A 203 8.43 8.14 -16.80
N LEU A 204 9.38 8.37 -15.90
CA LEU A 204 10.18 9.60 -15.87
C LEU A 204 11.06 9.74 -17.11
N VAL A 205 11.72 8.67 -17.56
CA VAL A 205 12.52 8.66 -18.80
C VAL A 205 11.63 9.05 -19.98
N ALA A 206 10.51 8.34 -20.17
CA ALA A 206 9.57 8.62 -21.26
C ALA A 206 9.03 10.05 -21.21
N THR A 207 8.71 10.57 -20.02
CA THR A 207 8.19 11.93 -19.85
C THR A 207 9.25 12.99 -20.12
N SER A 208 10.50 12.73 -19.71
CA SER A 208 11.65 13.62 -19.95
C SER A 208 11.95 13.70 -21.45
N ASP A 209 12.02 12.55 -22.12
CA ASP A 209 12.29 12.47 -23.56
C ASP A 209 11.15 13.10 -24.37
N ALA A 210 9.89 12.85 -24.00
CA ALA A 210 8.74 13.51 -24.62
C ALA A 210 8.81 15.04 -24.47
N LYS A 211 9.16 15.55 -23.28
CA LYS A 211 9.34 16.99 -23.04
C LYS A 211 10.47 17.58 -23.89
N ALA A 212 11.60 16.87 -24.00
CA ALA A 212 12.70 17.30 -24.86
C ALA A 212 12.27 17.30 -26.34
N ALA A 213 11.53 16.29 -26.78
CA ALA A 213 11.02 16.15 -28.14
C ALA A 213 9.98 17.23 -28.52
N LEU A 214 9.32 17.88 -27.55
CA LEU A 214 8.43 19.03 -27.83
C LEU A 214 9.18 20.22 -28.45
N SER A 215 10.51 20.29 -28.34
CA SER A 215 11.30 21.26 -29.10
C SER A 215 11.32 21.00 -30.62
N THR A 216 10.90 19.80 -31.05
CA THR A 216 10.84 19.41 -32.46
C THR A 216 9.44 19.70 -33.03
N PRO A 217 9.30 20.56 -34.06
CA PRO A 217 8.00 21.00 -34.58
C PRO A 217 7.08 19.89 -35.14
N SER A 218 7.64 18.75 -35.54
CA SER A 218 6.84 17.59 -35.99
C SER A 218 6.20 16.85 -34.81
N PHE A 219 6.95 16.63 -33.74
CA PHE A 219 6.48 15.97 -32.52
C PHE A 219 5.49 16.85 -31.76
N GLU A 220 5.77 18.15 -31.63
CA GLU A 220 4.87 19.12 -31.00
C GLU A 220 3.48 19.12 -31.67
N ARG A 221 3.42 19.19 -33.00
CA ARG A 221 2.16 19.16 -33.75
C ARG A 221 1.38 17.87 -33.52
N ALA A 222 2.06 16.73 -33.53
CA ALA A 222 1.45 15.43 -33.26
C ALA A 222 0.91 15.37 -31.82
N ASN A 223 1.71 15.80 -30.83
CA ASN A 223 1.33 15.82 -29.42
C ASN A 223 0.09 16.69 -29.18
N THR A 224 0.07 17.93 -29.68
CA THR A 224 -1.06 18.85 -29.52
C THR A 224 -2.34 18.28 -30.14
N SER A 225 -2.23 17.63 -31.32
CA SER A 225 -3.38 16.99 -31.99
C SER A 225 -3.96 15.81 -31.21
N VAL A 226 -3.12 15.05 -30.50
CA VAL A 226 -3.57 13.94 -29.65
C VAL A 226 -4.18 14.48 -28.36
N MET A 227 -3.48 15.36 -27.67
CA MET A 227 -3.91 15.89 -26.37
C MET A 227 -5.20 16.70 -26.46
N SER A 228 -5.47 17.38 -27.58
CA SER A 228 -6.74 18.09 -27.80
C SER A 228 -7.96 17.17 -27.89
N LYS A 229 -7.76 15.85 -28.04
CA LYS A 229 -8.85 14.85 -28.03
C LYS A 229 -9.11 14.27 -26.64
N CYS A 230 -8.21 14.52 -25.69
CA CYS A 230 -8.28 14.04 -24.31
C CYS A 230 -8.93 15.07 -23.36
N SER A 231 -9.17 16.28 -23.84
CA SER A 231 -9.92 17.38 -23.19
C SER A 231 -11.38 17.37 -23.61
#